data_AF-A0A835R5H2-F1
#
_entry.id   AF-A0A835R5H2-F1
#
_cell.length_a   1.000
_cell.length_b   1.000
_cell.length_c   1.000
_cell.angle_alpha   90.00
_cell.angle_beta   90.00
_cell.angle_gamma   90.00
#
_symmetry.space_group_name_H-M   'P 1'
#
loop_
_entity.id
_entity.type
_entity.pdbx_description
1 polymer ?
#
loop_
_entity_poly.entity_id
_entity_poly.type
_entity_poly.pdbx_seq_one_letter_code
_entity_poly.pdbx_strand_id
1 'polypeptide(L)'
;MDEDEFQALTLKPSTSGVAAPPPPLPSVLPVAPPIAPLPIAPIPPPIAPIPPPIAPIPQPPPSALLRVLATNAGGGAASDSDREGSLPPRPASADDYEVSEESRLARERHEKAVQELLMKRRAFALAVPTNDVAVRARLRRLGEPITLFGEREMERRDRLREIMLRLDNEGQLERLLKAHEEEQQATTAPIEDEGPQLYPFYTEGHPDLLSARMRIAKYSLGRAAAS
;
A
#
# COMPACT_ATOMS: atom_id res chain seq x y z
N MET A 1 -60.57 65.92 2.78
CA MET A 1 -61.90 65.41 2.41
C MET A 1 -61.64 64.10 1.75
N ASP A 2 -61.83 63.11 2.59
CA ASP A 2 -61.47 61.71 2.53
C ASP A 2 -62.55 60.92 1.76
N GLU A 3 -62.60 59.61 2.03
CA GLU A 3 -63.50 58.55 1.54
C GLU A 3 -63.02 57.94 0.18
N ASP A 4 -62.69 56.67 -0.04
CA ASP A 4 -62.74 55.37 0.67
C ASP A 4 -61.82 54.41 -0.14
N GLU A 5 -60.84 53.70 0.42
CA GLU A 5 -60.93 52.40 1.14
C GLU A 5 -61.49 51.21 0.32
N PHE A 6 -60.79 50.06 0.42
CA PHE A 6 -61.03 48.74 -0.16
C PHE A 6 -60.59 48.57 -1.64
N GLN A 7 -59.54 47.81 -1.98
CA GLN A 7 -59.32 46.40 -1.60
C GLN A 7 -57.84 46.02 -1.51
N ALA A 8 -57.56 45.18 -0.52
CA ALA A 8 -56.27 44.64 -0.15
C ALA A 8 -55.95 43.28 -0.84
N LEU A 9 -54.69 42.86 -0.66
CA LEU A 9 -54.12 41.51 -0.76
C LEU A 9 -53.44 41.11 -2.09
N THR A 10 -52.16 41.47 -2.22
CA THR A 10 -51.19 40.72 -3.04
C THR A 10 -50.01 40.25 -2.17
N LEU A 11 -49.93 38.94 -1.95
CA LEU A 11 -48.86 38.27 -1.19
C LEU A 11 -47.63 38.04 -2.08
N LYS A 12 -46.43 38.33 -1.56
CA LYS A 12 -45.13 38.07 -2.20
C LYS A 12 -44.63 36.65 -1.89
N PRO A 13 -44.04 35.91 -2.85
CA PRO A 13 -43.35 34.65 -2.55
C PRO A 13 -41.88 34.85 -2.16
N SER A 14 -41.46 34.00 -1.22
CA SER A 14 -40.15 33.91 -0.55
C SER A 14 -39.07 33.28 -1.44
N THR A 15 -37.82 33.73 -1.31
CA THR A 15 -36.64 33.17 -1.99
C THR A 15 -35.84 32.30 -1.02
N SER A 16 -35.48 31.06 -1.40
CA SER A 16 -34.43 30.29 -0.73
C SER A 16 -33.52 29.64 -1.77
N GLY A 17 -32.22 29.96 -1.70
CA GLY A 17 -31.19 29.54 -2.64
C GLY A 17 -30.84 28.05 -2.58
N VAL A 18 -30.24 27.56 -3.68
CA VAL A 18 -29.77 26.18 -3.83
C VAL A 18 -28.34 26.22 -4.38
N ALA A 19 -27.46 25.51 -3.69
CA ALA A 19 -26.03 25.34 -4.00
C ALA A 19 -25.78 24.29 -5.09
N ALA A 20 -24.68 24.45 -5.82
CA ALA A 20 -24.31 23.70 -7.02
C ALA A 20 -23.72 22.29 -6.74
N PRO A 21 -24.02 21.27 -7.57
CA PRO A 21 -23.42 19.94 -7.47
C PRO A 21 -22.25 19.68 -8.46
N PRO A 22 -21.34 18.72 -8.15
CA PRO A 22 -20.07 18.45 -8.84
C PRO A 22 -20.20 17.49 -10.06
N PRO A 23 -19.16 17.36 -10.92
CA PRO A 23 -19.29 16.72 -12.23
C PRO A 23 -19.13 15.18 -12.21
N PRO A 24 -19.88 14.43 -13.05
CA PRO A 24 -19.77 12.98 -13.15
C PRO A 24 -18.78 12.48 -14.23
N LEU A 25 -18.18 11.32 -13.93
CA LEU A 25 -17.20 10.55 -14.71
C LEU A 25 -17.87 9.57 -15.72
N PRO A 26 -17.10 9.01 -16.70
CA PRO A 26 -17.66 8.45 -17.94
C PRO A 26 -18.14 6.98 -17.86
N SER A 27 -19.23 6.71 -18.57
CA SER A 27 -19.98 5.45 -18.66
C SER A 27 -19.53 4.56 -19.83
N VAL A 28 -19.30 3.26 -19.56
CA VAL A 28 -19.01 2.19 -20.53
C VAL A 28 -20.22 1.24 -20.61
N LEU A 29 -20.55 0.76 -21.82
CA LEU A 29 -21.80 0.08 -22.19
C LEU A 29 -21.91 -1.39 -21.71
N PRO A 30 -23.13 -1.93 -21.49
CA PRO A 30 -23.37 -3.26 -20.92
C PRO A 30 -23.40 -4.43 -21.94
N VAL A 31 -22.99 -5.61 -21.46
CA VAL A 31 -22.96 -6.91 -22.16
C VAL A 31 -24.06 -7.84 -21.62
N ALA A 32 -24.59 -8.71 -22.48
CA ALA A 32 -25.75 -9.60 -22.29
C ALA A 32 -25.62 -10.62 -21.12
N PRO A 33 -26.76 -11.09 -20.54
CA PRO A 33 -26.76 -11.93 -19.34
C PRO A 33 -26.37 -13.40 -19.61
N PRO A 34 -25.78 -14.12 -18.63
CA PRO A 34 -25.32 -15.50 -18.80
C PRO A 34 -26.40 -16.56 -18.50
N ILE A 35 -26.28 -17.68 -19.19
CA ILE A 35 -27.07 -18.92 -19.08
C ILE A 35 -26.66 -19.69 -17.80
N ALA A 36 -27.62 -20.23 -17.06
CA ALA A 36 -27.41 -20.96 -15.81
C ALA A 36 -26.57 -22.25 -16.00
N PRO A 37 -25.63 -22.57 -15.09
CA PRO A 37 -24.80 -23.78 -15.19
C PRO A 37 -25.48 -25.03 -14.60
N LEU A 38 -25.24 -26.19 -15.23
CA LEU A 38 -25.60 -27.52 -14.74
C LEU A 38 -24.67 -27.97 -13.59
N PRO A 39 -25.10 -28.84 -12.66
CA PRO A 39 -24.28 -29.30 -11.54
C PRO A 39 -23.13 -30.21 -12.00
N ILE A 40 -21.90 -29.79 -11.73
CA ILE A 40 -20.66 -30.52 -12.05
C ILE A 40 -20.28 -31.42 -10.88
N ALA A 41 -20.12 -32.72 -11.11
CA ALA A 41 -19.63 -33.67 -10.12
C ALA A 41 -18.19 -33.33 -9.67
N PRO A 42 -17.80 -33.61 -8.40
CA PRO A 42 -16.48 -33.27 -7.89
C PRO A 42 -15.39 -34.05 -8.62
N ILE A 43 -14.48 -33.31 -9.26
CA ILE A 43 -13.28 -33.83 -9.93
C ILE A 43 -12.27 -34.22 -8.84
N PRO A 44 -11.70 -35.44 -8.85
CA PRO A 44 -10.67 -35.83 -7.89
C PRO A 44 -9.41 -34.97 -8.07
N PRO A 45 -8.68 -34.65 -6.99
CA PRO A 45 -7.50 -33.80 -7.07
C PRO A 45 -6.41 -34.49 -7.93
N PRO A 46 -5.66 -33.72 -8.73
CA PRO A 46 -4.52 -34.26 -9.45
C PRO A 46 -3.46 -34.76 -8.45
N ILE A 47 -3.02 -36.01 -8.62
CA ILE A 47 -1.94 -36.59 -7.83
C ILE A 47 -0.69 -35.75 -8.10
N ALA A 48 -0.20 -35.05 -7.07
CA ALA A 48 1.04 -34.30 -7.15
C ALA A 48 2.20 -35.25 -7.52
N PRO A 49 3.07 -34.91 -8.48
CA PRO A 49 4.25 -35.71 -8.76
C PRO A 49 5.14 -35.74 -7.51
N ILE A 50 5.42 -36.95 -7.02
CA ILE A 50 6.33 -37.20 -5.91
C ILE A 50 7.69 -36.59 -6.29
N PRO A 51 8.29 -35.72 -5.47
CA PRO A 51 9.61 -35.18 -5.76
C PRO A 51 10.62 -36.35 -5.83
N PRO A 52 11.53 -36.36 -6.81
CA PRO A 52 12.58 -37.38 -6.85
C PRO A 52 13.38 -37.35 -5.53
N PRO A 53 13.88 -38.50 -5.06
CA PRO A 53 14.70 -38.52 -3.86
C PRO A 53 15.90 -37.59 -4.05
N ILE A 54 16.11 -36.70 -3.08
CA ILE A 54 17.23 -35.77 -3.07
C ILE A 54 18.52 -36.60 -3.15
N ALA A 55 19.32 -36.37 -4.19
CA ALA A 55 20.62 -37.01 -4.33
C ALA A 55 21.48 -36.71 -3.09
N PRO A 56 22.24 -37.69 -2.54
CA PRO A 56 23.11 -37.46 -1.40
C PRO A 56 24.12 -36.35 -1.74
N ILE A 57 24.20 -35.35 -0.87
CA ILE A 57 25.21 -34.29 -0.95
C ILE A 57 26.59 -34.97 -0.91
N PRO A 58 27.50 -34.69 -1.87
CA PRO A 58 28.84 -35.26 -1.83
C PRO A 58 29.56 -34.78 -0.58
N GLN A 59 30.01 -35.72 0.24
CA GLN A 59 30.78 -35.40 1.44
C GLN A 59 32.14 -34.81 0.99
N PRO A 60 32.57 -33.67 1.56
CA PRO A 60 33.88 -33.13 1.26
C PRO A 60 34.97 -34.11 1.71
N PRO A 61 36.10 -34.21 0.99
CA PRO A 61 37.20 -35.07 1.39
C PRO A 61 37.70 -34.70 2.78
N PRO A 62 38.16 -35.66 3.60
CA PRO A 62 38.64 -35.41 4.96
C PRO A 62 40.03 -34.75 4.93
N SER A 63 40.14 -33.52 4.44
CA SER A 63 41.38 -32.72 4.52
C SER A 63 41.13 -31.22 4.35
N ALA A 64 40.21 -30.64 5.11
CA ALA A 64 40.13 -29.18 5.25
C ALA A 64 39.58 -28.80 6.63
N LEU A 65 40.23 -29.31 7.68
CA LEU A 65 40.09 -28.72 9.03
C LEU A 65 40.91 -27.44 9.10
N LEU A 66 40.44 -26.35 8.51
CA LEU A 66 40.87 -25.03 8.96
C LEU A 66 39.81 -23.95 8.69
N ARG A 67 39.39 -23.36 9.80
CA ARG A 67 38.84 -22.02 9.97
C ARG A 67 37.33 -21.81 9.85
N VAL A 68 36.73 -21.74 11.04
CA VAL A 68 35.91 -20.65 11.59
C VAL A 68 34.60 -21.19 12.18
N LEU A 69 34.68 -21.65 13.43
CA LEU A 69 33.66 -21.33 14.44
C LEU A 69 34.19 -21.67 15.84
N ALA A 70 34.57 -20.65 16.61
CA ALA A 70 34.50 -20.65 18.08
C ALA A 70 34.96 -19.29 18.63
N THR A 71 34.02 -18.37 18.88
CA THR A 71 34.21 -17.36 19.92
C THR A 71 33.13 -17.58 20.97
N ASN A 72 33.38 -18.52 21.88
CA ASN A 72 32.94 -18.37 23.26
C ASN A 72 33.74 -19.28 24.22
N ALA A 73 34.29 -18.62 25.23
CA ALA A 73 34.67 -19.09 26.56
C ALA A 73 35.77 -20.16 26.75
N GLY A 74 36.89 -19.70 27.31
CA GLY A 74 37.56 -20.36 28.46
C GLY A 74 38.74 -21.29 28.14
N GLY A 75 39.89 -21.00 28.75
CA GLY A 75 41.00 -21.95 28.89
C GLY A 75 42.36 -21.35 28.56
N GLY A 76 43.15 -21.07 29.59
CA GLY A 76 44.39 -20.30 29.50
C GLY A 76 45.58 -21.03 28.87
N ALA A 77 46.58 -20.21 28.50
CA ALA A 77 48.01 -20.48 28.49
C ALA A 77 48.68 -19.23 27.91
N ALA A 78 48.99 -18.25 28.77
CA ALA A 78 49.89 -17.17 28.38
C ALA A 78 51.31 -17.74 28.42
N SER A 79 51.90 -17.96 27.25
CA SER A 79 53.32 -18.21 27.12
C SER A 79 54.05 -16.89 27.31
N ASP A 80 54.75 -16.82 28.43
CA ASP A 80 55.69 -15.80 28.82
C ASP A 80 56.87 -15.74 27.83
N SER A 81 57.20 -14.56 27.35
CA SER A 81 58.43 -14.28 26.61
C SER A 81 58.73 -12.80 26.75
N ASP A 82 59.61 -12.55 27.70
CA ASP A 82 60.23 -11.27 28.03
C ASP A 82 60.65 -10.49 26.78
N ARG A 83 60.04 -9.31 26.62
CA ARG A 83 60.59 -8.26 25.76
C ARG A 83 60.66 -6.98 26.60
N GLU A 84 61.77 -6.85 27.32
CA GLU A 84 62.23 -5.62 27.96
C GLU A 84 62.40 -4.54 26.87
N GLY A 85 61.34 -3.76 26.69
CA GLY A 85 61.30 -2.60 25.81
C GLY A 85 60.74 -1.43 26.61
N SER A 86 61.66 -0.68 27.22
CA SER A 86 61.42 0.56 27.98
C SER A 86 60.28 1.41 27.40
N LEU A 87 59.15 1.44 28.12
CA LEU A 87 58.02 2.31 27.83
C LEU A 87 58.39 3.74 28.28
N PRO A 88 58.38 4.76 27.39
CA PRO A 88 58.53 6.14 27.83
C PRO A 88 57.32 6.57 28.69
N PRO A 89 57.51 7.52 29.64
CA PRO A 89 56.45 7.95 30.53
C PRO A 89 55.29 8.53 29.72
N ARG A 90 54.11 7.92 29.86
CA ARG A 90 52.85 8.39 29.27
C ARG A 90 52.60 9.82 29.75
N PRO A 91 52.55 10.84 28.86
CA PRO A 91 52.11 12.16 29.28
C PRO A 91 50.65 12.03 29.71
N ALA A 92 50.39 12.45 30.95
CA ALA A 92 49.05 12.68 31.46
C ALA A 92 48.52 13.97 30.85
N SER A 93 48.05 13.87 29.61
CA SER A 93 47.12 14.84 29.05
C SER A 93 46.07 14.04 28.31
N ALA A 94 44.85 14.09 28.85
CA ALA A 94 43.65 13.83 28.06
C ALA A 94 43.61 14.96 27.02
N ASP A 95 44.47 14.86 26.00
CA ASP A 95 44.42 15.74 24.88
C ASP A 95 43.13 15.39 24.16
N ASP A 96 42.14 16.26 24.39
CA ASP A 96 40.98 16.44 23.56
C ASP A 96 41.43 16.32 22.11
N TYR A 97 41.23 15.12 21.53
CA TYR A 97 41.35 14.95 20.10
C TYR A 97 40.27 15.86 19.51
N GLU A 98 40.66 17.07 19.12
CA GLU A 98 39.91 17.92 18.21
C GLU A 98 39.78 17.11 16.92
N VAL A 99 38.74 16.27 16.89
CA VAL A 99 38.31 15.58 15.68
C VAL A 99 38.00 16.71 14.71
N SER A 100 38.93 16.98 13.79
CA SER A 100 38.78 17.97 12.73
C SER A 100 37.36 17.86 12.18
N GLU A 101 36.68 19.00 11.99
CA GLU A 101 35.30 19.06 11.50
C GLU A 101 35.09 18.18 10.26
N GLU A 102 36.12 18.05 9.42
CA GLU A 102 36.13 17.15 8.27
C GLU A 102 36.01 15.66 8.66
N SER A 103 36.68 15.21 9.72
CA SER A 103 36.61 13.84 10.23
C SER A 103 35.26 13.55 10.89
N ARG A 104 34.64 14.53 11.57
CA ARG A 104 33.27 14.41 12.08
C ARG A 104 32.27 14.23 10.94
N LEU A 105 32.35 15.06 9.91
CA LEU A 105 31.49 14.96 8.73
C LEU A 105 31.71 13.64 7.96
N ALA A 106 32.96 13.15 7.87
CA ALA A 106 33.25 11.86 7.26
C ALA A 106 32.63 10.69 8.05
N ARG A 107 32.73 10.71 9.38
CA ARG A 107 32.10 9.71 10.26
C ARG A 107 30.58 9.74 10.16
N GLU A 108 29.98 10.94 10.16
CA GLU A 108 28.53 11.11 10.02
C GLU A 108 28.02 10.58 8.67
N ARG A 109 28.71 10.87 7.56
CA ARG A 109 28.34 10.32 6.24
C ARG A 109 28.44 8.80 6.21
N HIS A 110 29.49 8.24 6.80
CA HIS A 110 29.65 6.79 6.89
C HIS A 110 28.54 6.17 7.75
N GLU A 111 28.26 6.74 8.91
CA GLU A 111 27.20 6.26 9.80
C GLU A 111 25.83 6.31 9.12
N LYS A 112 25.49 7.41 8.44
CA LYS A 112 24.25 7.54 7.66
C LYS A 112 24.17 6.47 6.56
N ALA A 113 25.25 6.24 5.81
CA ALA A 113 25.28 5.22 4.77
C ALA A 113 25.05 3.80 5.35
N VAL A 114 25.65 3.50 6.50
CA VAL A 114 25.43 2.23 7.22
C VAL A 114 23.97 2.13 7.68
N GLN A 115 23.40 3.18 8.25
CA GLN A 115 22.01 3.20 8.69
C GLN A 115 21.04 2.96 7.52
N GLU A 116 21.23 3.64 6.37
CA GLU A 116 20.41 3.42 5.18
C GLU A 116 20.48 1.96 4.67
N LEU A 117 21.67 1.37 4.68
CA LEU A 117 21.86 -0.03 4.27
C LEU A 117 21.13 -0.97 5.23
N LEU A 118 21.23 -0.74 6.54
CA LEU A 118 20.51 -1.53 7.55
C LEU A 118 19.00 -1.37 7.40
N MET A 119 18.50 -0.15 7.15
CA MET A 119 17.08 0.10 6.89
C MET A 119 16.60 -0.65 5.64
N LYS A 120 17.32 -0.55 4.52
CA LYS A 120 16.99 -1.29 3.29
C LYS A 120 16.98 -2.80 3.55
N ARG A 121 17.99 -3.33 4.25
CA ARG A 121 18.05 -4.75 4.60
C ARG A 121 16.84 -5.20 5.42
N ARG A 122 16.38 -4.38 6.38
CA ARG A 122 15.15 -4.64 7.13
C ARG A 122 13.91 -4.60 6.23
N ALA A 123 13.78 -3.59 5.37
CA ALA A 123 12.66 -3.47 4.43
C ALA A 123 12.53 -4.70 3.52
N PHE A 124 13.65 -5.23 3.00
CA PHE A 124 13.64 -6.44 2.17
C PHE A 124 13.39 -7.73 2.97
N ALA A 125 13.73 -7.75 4.26
CA ALA A 125 13.42 -8.87 5.14
C ALA A 125 11.94 -8.91 5.56
N LEU A 126 11.23 -7.77 5.50
CA LEU A 126 9.79 -7.72 5.78
C LEU A 126 9.02 -8.50 4.70
N ALA A 127 8.21 -9.45 5.16
CA ALA A 127 7.34 -10.24 4.31
C ALA A 127 6.20 -9.36 3.77
N VAL A 128 6.31 -8.95 2.51
CA VAL A 128 5.29 -8.19 1.78
C VAL A 128 4.66 -9.05 0.70
N PRO A 129 3.34 -8.92 0.44
CA PRO A 129 2.67 -9.67 -0.62
C PRO A 129 3.34 -9.49 -1.98
N THR A 130 3.44 -10.58 -2.74
CA THR A 130 4.00 -10.58 -4.10
C THR A 130 2.98 -10.30 -5.18
N ASN A 131 1.67 -10.39 -4.87
CA ASN A 131 0.57 -10.13 -5.80
C ASN A 131 0.17 -8.65 -5.79
N ASP A 132 0.17 -7.98 -6.94
CA ASP A 132 -0.24 -6.58 -7.07
C ASP A 132 -1.62 -6.27 -6.46
N VAL A 133 -2.60 -7.15 -6.63
CA VAL A 133 -3.96 -6.92 -6.12
C VAL A 133 -3.94 -6.82 -4.60
N ALA A 134 -3.16 -7.68 -3.94
CA ALA A 134 -2.98 -7.65 -2.49
C ALA A 134 -2.19 -6.42 -2.03
N VAL A 135 -1.17 -6.01 -2.79
CA VAL A 135 -0.41 -4.77 -2.54
C VAL A 135 -1.32 -3.54 -2.62
N ARG A 136 -2.13 -3.44 -3.67
CA ARG A 136 -3.09 -2.34 -3.86
C ARG A 136 -4.15 -2.31 -2.77
N ALA A 137 -4.66 -3.47 -2.37
CA ALA A 137 -5.59 -3.58 -1.25
C ALA A 137 -4.95 -3.11 0.06
N ARG A 138 -3.70 -3.49 0.32
CA ARG A 138 -2.98 -3.07 1.52
C ARG A 138 -2.68 -1.57 1.55
N LEU A 139 -2.25 -1.00 0.42
CA LEU A 139 -2.04 0.45 0.29
C LEU A 139 -3.34 1.23 0.53
N ARG A 140 -4.45 0.74 -0.02
CA ARG A 140 -5.78 1.33 0.22
C ARG A 140 -6.15 1.28 1.71
N ARG A 141 -5.88 0.16 2.40
CA ARG A 141 -6.12 0.02 3.85
C ARG A 141 -5.26 0.95 4.69
N LEU A 142 -4.03 1.24 4.24
CA LEU A 142 -3.14 2.19 4.89
C LEU A 142 -3.49 3.65 4.58
N GLY A 143 -4.50 3.91 3.74
CA GLY A 143 -4.86 5.28 3.31
C GLY A 143 -3.87 5.90 2.32
N GLU A 144 -2.97 5.09 1.76
CA GLU A 144 -1.92 5.53 0.86
C GLU A 144 -2.39 5.48 -0.60
N PRO A 145 -1.88 6.35 -1.49
CA PRO A 145 -2.23 6.31 -2.89
C PRO A 145 -1.89 4.94 -3.49
N ILE A 146 -2.85 4.38 -4.23
CA ILE A 146 -2.77 2.99 -4.71
C ILE A 146 -1.73 2.85 -5.82
N THR A 147 -1.75 3.76 -6.79
CA THR A 147 -0.85 3.76 -7.94
C THR A 147 -0.37 5.18 -8.21
N LEU A 148 0.94 5.39 -8.23
CA LEU A 148 1.54 6.65 -8.65
C LEU A 148 1.77 6.67 -10.17
N PHE A 149 1.94 7.86 -10.75
CA PHE A 149 2.19 8.00 -12.20
C PHE A 149 3.53 7.36 -12.57
N GLY A 150 3.54 6.50 -13.59
CA GLY A 150 4.74 5.78 -14.05
C GLY A 150 5.16 4.62 -13.15
N GLU A 151 4.47 4.38 -12.03
CA GLU A 151 4.83 3.33 -11.06
C GLU A 151 4.46 1.94 -11.59
N ARG A 152 5.45 1.03 -11.60
CA ARG A 152 5.25 -0.39 -11.93
C ARG A 152 4.95 -1.24 -10.69
N GLU A 153 4.49 -2.47 -10.89
CA GLU A 153 4.14 -3.41 -9.78
C GLU A 153 5.30 -3.61 -8.78
N MET A 154 6.54 -3.69 -9.29
CA MET A 154 7.73 -3.85 -8.46
C MET A 154 7.98 -2.62 -7.56
N GLU A 155 7.90 -1.42 -8.14
CA GLU A 155 8.10 -0.15 -7.44
C GLU A 155 6.98 0.08 -6.41
N ARG A 156 5.75 -0.32 -6.73
CA ARG A 156 4.62 -0.29 -5.80
C ARG A 156 4.84 -1.18 -4.59
N ARG A 157 5.38 -2.38 -4.81
CA ARG A 157 5.75 -3.31 -3.74
C ARG A 157 6.93 -2.77 -2.92
N ASP A 158 7.91 -2.13 -3.56
CA ASP A 158 9.02 -1.46 -2.88
C ASP A 158 8.51 -0.35 -1.97
N ARG A 159 7.60 0.49 -2.47
CA ARG A 159 6.94 1.54 -1.69
C ARG A 159 6.14 0.98 -0.51
N LEU A 160 5.37 -0.09 -0.72
CA LEU A 160 4.67 -0.76 0.38
C LEU A 160 5.66 -1.26 1.45
N ARG A 161 6.81 -1.84 1.05
CA ARG A 161 7.87 -2.25 1.99
C ARG A 161 8.42 -1.08 2.80
N GLU A 162 8.69 0.05 2.16
CA GLU A 162 9.17 1.25 2.84
C GLU A 162 8.14 1.81 3.83
N ILE A 163 6.88 1.87 3.44
CA ILE A 163 5.78 2.34 4.30
C ILE A 163 5.65 1.42 5.53
N MET A 164 5.63 0.10 5.32
CA MET A 164 5.57 -0.86 6.44
C MET A 164 6.77 -0.72 7.38
N LEU A 165 7.99 -0.55 6.86
CA LEU A 165 9.17 -0.34 7.71
C LEU A 165 9.10 0.97 8.51
N ARG A 166 8.60 2.06 7.93
CA ARG A 166 8.43 3.34 8.65
C ARG A 166 7.45 3.18 9.81
N LEU A 167 6.31 2.55 9.54
CA LEU A 167 5.29 2.24 10.54
C LEU A 167 5.81 1.30 11.65
N ASP A 168 6.68 0.35 11.31
CA ASP A 168 7.35 -0.54 12.27
C ASP A 168 8.30 0.22 13.20
N ASN A 169 9.13 1.12 12.64
CA ASN A 169 10.05 1.94 13.43
C ASN A 169 9.30 2.88 14.39
N GLU A 170 8.11 3.33 14.00
CA GLU A 170 7.24 4.17 14.82
C GLU A 170 6.42 3.37 15.85
N GLY A 171 6.43 2.03 15.79
CA GLY A 171 5.62 1.15 16.64
C GLY A 171 4.12 1.32 16.42
N GLN A 172 3.73 1.91 15.29
CA GLN A 172 2.34 2.17 14.93
C GLN A 172 1.76 1.07 14.04
N LEU A 173 2.61 0.27 13.39
CA LEU A 173 2.14 -0.78 12.49
C LEU A 173 1.15 -1.73 13.18
N GLU A 174 1.54 -2.36 14.30
CA GLU A 174 0.65 -3.29 15.01
C GLU A 174 -0.68 -2.65 15.44
N ARG A 175 -0.66 -1.39 15.87
CA ARG A 175 -1.88 -0.69 16.31
C ARG A 175 -2.82 -0.44 15.14
N LEU A 176 -2.29 0.03 14.01
CA LEU A 176 -3.09 0.30 12.81
C LEU A 176 -3.60 -0.99 12.18
N LEU A 177 -2.80 -2.05 12.18
CA LEU A 177 -3.25 -3.35 11.70
C LEU A 177 -4.36 -3.92 12.56
N LYS A 178 -4.22 -3.85 13.89
CA LYS A 178 -5.23 -4.36 14.83
C LYS A 178 -6.52 -3.54 14.79
N ALA A 179 -6.43 -2.22 14.81
CA ALA A 179 -7.61 -1.35 14.71
C ALA A 179 -8.39 -1.62 13.41
N HIS A 180 -7.69 -1.80 12.30
CA HIS A 180 -8.32 -2.04 11.01
C HIS A 180 -8.84 -3.49 10.85
N GLU A 181 -8.27 -4.46 11.58
CA GLU A 181 -8.78 -5.83 11.67
C GLU A 181 -10.07 -5.89 12.52
N GLU A 182 -10.14 -5.15 13.62
CA GLU A 182 -11.35 -4.99 14.44
C GLU A 182 -12.49 -4.31 13.64
N GLU A 183 -12.19 -3.29 12.82
CA GLU A 183 -13.16 -2.66 11.93
C GLU A 183 -13.66 -3.62 10.83
N GLN A 184 -12.76 -4.44 10.28
CA GLN A 184 -13.15 -5.47 9.31
C GLN A 184 -14.02 -6.56 9.96
N GLN A 185 -13.72 -6.99 11.19
CA GLN A 185 -14.56 -7.93 11.93
C GLN A 185 -15.93 -7.33 12.29
N ALA A 186 -15.99 -6.04 12.60
CA ALA A 186 -17.26 -5.35 12.85
C ALA A 186 -18.11 -5.19 11.57
N THR A 187 -17.48 -5.09 10.40
CA THR A 187 -18.17 -4.99 9.10
C THR A 187 -18.41 -6.33 8.41
N THR A 188 -17.80 -7.42 8.89
CA THR A 188 -18.00 -8.81 8.43
C THR A 188 -18.91 -9.61 9.36
N ALA A 189 -19.96 -8.97 9.89
CA ALA A 189 -21.21 -9.71 10.11
C ALA A 189 -21.61 -10.34 8.76
N PRO A 190 -22.15 -11.58 8.73
CA PRO A 190 -22.39 -12.31 7.48
C PRO A 190 -23.51 -11.62 6.71
N ILE A 191 -23.13 -10.64 5.90
CA ILE A 191 -23.96 -10.13 4.82
C ILE A 191 -23.83 -11.21 3.76
N GLU A 192 -24.86 -12.05 3.68
CA GLU A 192 -25.07 -12.96 2.56
C GLU A 192 -24.75 -12.20 1.27
N ASP A 193 -23.97 -12.85 0.40
CA ASP A 193 -23.42 -12.35 -0.85
C ASP A 193 -24.53 -12.07 -1.89
N GLU A 194 -25.41 -11.14 -1.57
CA GLU A 194 -26.16 -10.38 -2.54
C GLU A 194 -25.36 -9.10 -2.80
N GLY A 195 -24.40 -9.21 -3.73
CA GLY A 195 -23.70 -8.05 -4.27
C GLY A 195 -24.71 -6.94 -4.56
N PRO A 196 -24.35 -5.66 -4.31
CA PRO A 196 -25.30 -4.56 -4.23
C PRO A 196 -26.24 -4.61 -5.42
N GLN A 197 -27.52 -4.91 -5.15
CA GLN A 197 -28.57 -4.89 -6.16
C GLN A 197 -28.63 -3.44 -6.67
N LEU A 198 -27.90 -3.17 -7.75
CA LEU A 198 -27.78 -1.84 -8.33
C LEU A 198 -29.10 -1.56 -9.04
N TYR A 199 -30.10 -1.16 -8.26
CA TYR A 199 -31.40 -0.81 -8.78
C TYR A 199 -31.24 0.44 -9.65
N PRO A 200 -31.70 0.44 -10.91
CA PRO A 200 -31.65 1.63 -11.75
C PRO A 200 -32.43 2.76 -11.08
N PHE A 201 -31.69 3.76 -10.57
CA PHE A 201 -32.29 4.95 -10.01
C PHE A 201 -32.57 5.94 -11.14
N TYR A 202 -33.85 6.16 -11.42
CA TYR A 202 -34.28 7.18 -12.38
C TYR A 202 -34.48 8.51 -11.66
N THR A 203 -33.92 9.55 -12.26
CA THR A 203 -34.18 10.94 -11.87
C THR A 203 -34.94 11.64 -12.98
N GLU A 204 -35.92 12.45 -12.60
CA GLU A 204 -36.59 13.33 -13.54
C GLU A 204 -35.59 14.39 -14.03
N GLY A 205 -35.52 14.57 -15.35
CA GLY A 205 -34.64 15.56 -15.96
C GLY A 205 -35.30 16.94 -16.08
N HIS A 206 -34.49 18.00 -16.10
CA HIS A 206 -34.96 19.36 -16.38
C HIS A 206 -35.59 19.46 -17.80
N PRO A 207 -36.62 20.30 -18.04
CA PRO A 207 -37.24 20.46 -19.37
C PRO A 207 -36.24 20.81 -20.49
N ASP A 208 -35.17 21.56 -20.18
CA ASP A 208 -34.14 21.87 -21.17
C ASP A 208 -33.41 20.62 -21.68
N LEU A 209 -33.15 19.65 -20.79
CA LEU A 209 -32.55 18.36 -21.13
C LEU A 209 -33.44 17.58 -22.09
N LEU A 210 -34.76 17.61 -21.87
CA LEU A 210 -35.74 16.99 -22.76
C LEU A 210 -35.71 17.65 -24.15
N SER A 211 -35.73 18.98 -24.21
CA SER A 211 -35.68 19.72 -25.48
C SER A 211 -34.40 19.42 -26.27
N ALA A 212 -33.25 19.35 -25.58
CA ALA A 212 -31.97 19.02 -26.17
C ALA A 212 -31.96 17.57 -26.71
N ARG A 213 -32.45 16.61 -25.92
CA ARG A 213 -32.60 15.20 -26.34
C ARG A 213 -33.49 15.07 -27.57
N MET A 214 -34.61 15.79 -27.63
CA MET A 214 -35.48 15.80 -28.81
C MET A 214 -34.79 16.35 -30.05
N ARG A 215 -33.98 17.42 -29.92
CA ARG A 215 -33.19 17.97 -31.04
C ARG A 215 -32.16 16.97 -31.55
N ILE A 216 -31.43 16.33 -30.63
CA ILE A 216 -30.44 15.29 -30.96
C ILE A 216 -31.11 14.13 -31.67
N ALA A 217 -32.24 13.64 -31.15
CA ALA A 217 -33.00 12.54 -31.74
C ALA A 217 -33.49 12.87 -33.16
N LYS A 218 -34.06 14.06 -33.38
CA LYS A 218 -34.50 14.50 -34.72
C LYS A 218 -33.33 14.54 -35.71
N TYR A 219 -32.18 15.03 -35.27
CA TYR A 219 -30.97 15.09 -36.10
C TYR A 219 -30.42 13.69 -36.42
N SER A 220 -30.31 12.81 -35.41
CA SER A 220 -29.72 11.49 -35.58
C SER A 220 -30.62 10.54 -36.37
N LEU A 221 -31.92 10.53 -36.10
CA LEU A 221 -32.89 9.68 -36.81
C LEU A 221 -32.96 10.04 -38.30
N GLY A 222 -32.96 11.33 -38.65
CA GLY A 222 -32.95 11.76 -40.04
C GLY A 222 -31.68 11.33 -40.78
N ARG A 223 -30.52 11.34 -40.11
CA ARG A 223 -29.25 10.88 -40.70
C ARG A 223 -29.16 9.36 -40.81
N ALA A 224 -29.64 8.63 -39.82
CA ALA A 224 -29.66 7.17 -39.83
C ALA A 224 -30.63 6.61 -40.89
N ALA A 225 -31.71 7.32 -41.20
CA ALA A 225 -32.61 6.96 -42.30
C ALA A 225 -32.00 7.21 -43.69
N ALA A 226 -30.98 8.06 -43.78
CA ALA A 226 -30.29 8.40 -45.02
C ALA A 226 -29.03 7.55 -45.27
N SER A 227 -28.63 6.70 -44.31
CA SER A 227 -27.56 5.71 -44.43
C SER A 227 -28.12 4.33 -44.73
#